data_AF-A0A960U2C1-F1
#
_entry.id   AF-A0A960U2C1-F1
#
_cell.length_a   1.000
_cell.length_b   1.000
_cell.length_c   1.000
_cell.angle_alpha   90.00
_cell.angle_beta   90.00
_cell.angle_gamma   90.00
#
_symmetry.space_group_name_H-M   'P 1'
#
loop_
_entity.id
_entity.type
_entity.pdbx_description
1 polymer ?
#
loop_
_entity_poly.entity_id
_entity_poly.type
_entity_poly.pdbx_seq_one_letter_code
_entity_poly.pdbx_strand_id
1 'polypeptide(L)' 'MVSETRRKKDEERKARTRRLLLDAAARVFAQNGYHAPRIADIVAEANVGQGTFYRNFTDKRDIFETLFDEFQADLVNE' A
#
# COMPACT_ATOMS: atom_id res chain seq x y z
N MET A 1 23.35 -14.12 -14.84
CA MET A 1 23.05 -14.51 -13.44
C MET A 1 23.01 -13.33 -12.46
N VAL A 2 23.97 -12.39 -12.46
CA VAL A 2 23.97 -11.24 -11.50
C VAL A 2 22.83 -10.22 -11.74
N SER A 3 22.48 -9.96 -13.01
CA SER A 3 21.39 -9.04 -13.39
C SER A 3 20.01 -9.51 -12.91
N GLU A 4 19.78 -10.82 -13.02
CA GLU A 4 18.51 -11.45 -12.66
C GLU A 4 18.27 -11.48 -11.16
N THR A 5 19.35 -11.65 -10.38
CA THR A 5 19.32 -11.60 -8.90
C THR A 5 18.98 -10.21 -8.37
N ARG A 6 19.52 -9.14 -9.01
CA ARG A 6 19.20 -7.75 -8.65
C ARG A 6 17.74 -7.41 -8.93
N ARG A 7 17.24 -7.76 -10.12
CA ARG A 7 15.83 -7.56 -10.51
C ARG A 7 14.87 -8.21 -9.53
N LYS A 8 15.14 -9.46 -9.11
CA LYS A 8 14.29 -10.17 -8.14
C LYS A 8 14.22 -9.44 -6.79
N LYS A 9 15.36 -8.97 -6.27
CA LYS A 9 15.42 -8.20 -5.03
C LYS A 9 14.66 -6.87 -5.12
N ASP A 10 14.71 -6.21 -6.27
CA ASP A 10 14.00 -4.95 -6.49
C ASP A 10 12.47 -5.15 -6.51
N GLU A 11 12.00 -6.23 -7.15
CA GLU A 11 10.58 -6.61 -7.13
C GLU A 11 10.11 -6.99 -5.72
N GLU A 12 10.89 -7.78 -4.99
CA GLU A 12 10.59 -8.13 -3.59
C GLU A 12 10.50 -6.89 -2.70
N ARG A 13 11.41 -5.93 -2.88
CA ARG A 13 11.39 -4.66 -2.16
C ARG A 13 10.17 -3.84 -2.53
N LYS A 14 9.81 -3.78 -3.81
CA LYS A 14 8.61 -3.06 -4.28
C LYS A 14 7.34 -3.67 -3.68
N ALA A 15 7.20 -5.00 -3.72
CA ALA A 15 6.08 -5.71 -3.14
C ALA A 15 5.96 -5.47 -1.62
N ARG A 16 7.08 -5.54 -0.89
CA ARG A 16 7.12 -5.24 0.55
C ARG A 16 6.64 -3.83 0.85
N THR A 17 7.14 -2.85 0.11
CA THR A 17 6.74 -1.44 0.28
C THR A 17 5.27 -1.24 -0.04
N ARG A 18 4.75 -1.89 -1.09
CA ARG A 18 3.33 -1.84 -1.42
C ARG A 18 2.48 -2.38 -0.27
N ARG A 19 2.91 -3.49 0.35
CA ARG A 19 2.20 -4.06 1.49
C ARG A 19 2.22 -3.16 2.72
N LEU A 20 3.34 -2.53 3.04
CA LEU A 20 3.43 -1.56 4.14
C LEU A 20 2.43 -0.40 3.99
N LEU A 21 2.29 0.12 2.76
CA LEU A 21 1.33 1.18 2.46
C LEU A 21 -0.12 0.71 2.66
N LEU A 22 -0.46 -0.50 2.22
CA LEU A 22 -1.80 -1.07 2.40
C LEU A 22 -2.13 -1.29 3.88
N ASP A 23 -1.23 -1.92 4.63
CA ASP A 23 -1.44 -2.17 6.06
C ASP A 23 -1.61 -0.85 6.83
N ALA A 24 -0.82 0.17 6.49
CA ALA A 24 -0.96 1.51 7.06
C ALA A 24 -2.28 2.19 6.68
N ALA A 25 -2.67 2.12 5.40
CA ALA A 25 -3.93 2.68 4.93
C ALA A 25 -5.13 2.02 5.62
N ALA A 26 -5.12 0.69 5.78
CA ALA A 26 -6.16 -0.04 6.50
C ALA A 26 -6.31 0.46 7.94
N ARG A 27 -5.20 0.63 8.68
CA ARG A 27 -5.22 1.18 10.05
C ARG A 27 -5.73 2.62 10.08
N VAL A 28 -5.23 3.47 9.20
CA VAL A 28 -5.61 4.90 9.14
C VAL A 28 -7.09 5.06 8.80
N PHE A 29 -7.62 4.30 7.83
CA PHE A 29 -9.04 4.35 7.47
C PHE A 29 -9.93 3.74 8.56
N ALA A 30 -9.52 2.65 9.19
CA ALA A 30 -10.28 2.04 10.28
C ALA A 30 -10.43 2.99 11.49
N GLN A 31 -9.41 3.78 11.80
CA GLN A 31 -9.41 4.69 12.94
C GLN A 31 -10.18 6.00 12.67
N ASN A 32 -10.10 6.53 11.44
CA ASN A 32 -10.52 7.90 11.14
C ASN A 32 -11.64 7.98 10.09
N GLY A 33 -12.11 6.83 9.59
CA GLY A 33 -12.95 6.75 8.40
C GLY A 33 -12.20 7.11 7.11
N TYR A 34 -12.90 7.06 5.98
CA TYR A 34 -12.30 7.31 4.67
C TYR A 34 -12.01 8.80 4.39
N HIS A 35 -12.92 9.69 4.78
CA HIS A 35 -12.87 11.08 4.34
C HIS A 35 -11.78 11.91 5.05
N ALA A 36 -11.58 11.72 6.36
CA ALA A 36 -10.69 12.55 7.15
C ALA A 36 -9.20 12.39 6.81
N PRO A 37 -8.66 11.17 6.60
CA PRO A 37 -7.24 10.99 6.30
C PRO A 37 -6.79 11.57 4.97
N ARG A 38 -5.53 11.98 4.95
CA ARG A 38 -4.77 12.40 3.77
C ARG A 38 -3.69 11.36 3.46
N ILE A 39 -3.13 11.43 2.25
CA ILE A 39 -1.99 10.59 1.85
C ILE A 39 -0.81 10.76 2.83
N ALA A 40 -0.62 11.96 3.39
CA ALA A 40 0.40 12.25 4.39
C ALA A 40 0.28 11.37 5.66
N ASP A 41 -0.94 11.08 6.11
CA ASP A 41 -1.19 10.28 7.31
C ASP A 41 -0.84 8.80 7.05
N ILE A 42 -1.18 8.30 5.86
CA ILE A 42 -0.87 6.94 5.43
C ILE A 42 0.65 6.72 5.33
N VAL A 43 1.38 7.64 4.71
CA VAL A 43 2.83 7.49 4.54
C VAL A 43 3.59 7.67 5.86
N ALA A 44 3.07 8.49 6.77
CA ALA A 44 3.59 8.62 8.13
C ALA A 44 3.42 7.30 8.89
N GLU A 45 2.22 6.71 8.84
CA GLU A 45 1.93 5.40 9.45
C GLU A 45 2.78 4.26 8.84
N ALA A 46 3.02 4.29 7.53
CA ALA A 46 3.87 3.31 6.85
C ALA A 46 5.38 3.55 7.04
N ASN A 47 5.79 4.66 7.66
CA ASN A 47 7.17 5.10 7.76
C ASN A 47 7.90 5.15 6.39
N VAL A 48 7.25 5.77 5.40
CA VAL A 48 7.79 5.98 4.03
C VAL A 48 7.57 7.41 3.55
N GLY A 49 8.28 7.82 2.49
CA GLY A 49 8.08 9.14 1.88
C GLY A 49 6.91 9.20 0.90
N GLN A 50 6.33 10.39 0.67
CA GLN A 50 5.24 10.57 -0.30
C GLN A 50 5.58 10.12 -1.72
N GLY A 51 6.82 10.33 -2.20
CA GLY A 51 7.24 9.80 -3.50
C GLY A 51 7.19 8.27 -3.60
N THR A 52 7.24 7.57 -2.46
CA THR A 52 7.03 6.12 -2.41
C THR A 52 5.56 5.76 -2.58
N PHE A 53 4.64 6.55 -2.01
CA PHE A 53 3.21 6.39 -2.25
C PHE A 53 2.90 6.55 -3.74
N TYR A 54 3.30 7.66 -4.36
CA TYR A 54 2.99 7.95 -5.75
C TYR A 54 3.64 7.00 -6.78
N ARG A 55 4.62 6.19 -6.35
CA ARG A 55 5.19 5.09 -7.14
C ARG A 55 4.34 3.82 -7.12
N ASN A 56 3.46 3.67 -6.15
CA ASN A 56 2.63 2.48 -5.94
C ASN A 56 1.14 2.75 -6.19
N PHE A 57 0.68 3.98 -5.91
CA PHE A 57 -0.72 4.38 -6.00
C PHE A 57 -0.84 5.80 -6.58
N THR A 58 -1.88 6.07 -7.35
CA THR A 58 -2.09 7.38 -7.97
C THR A 58 -2.68 8.40 -6.99
N ASP A 59 -3.60 7.97 -6.13
CA ASP A 59 -4.28 8.82 -5.15
C ASP A 59 -4.83 8.01 -3.95
N LYS A 60 -5.56 8.69 -3.04
CA LYS A 60 -6.18 8.06 -1.86
C LYS A 60 -7.26 7.05 -2.22
N ARG A 61 -7.95 7.23 -3.35
CA ARG A 61 -9.01 6.35 -3.80
C ARG A 61 -8.43 5.04 -4.33
N ASP A 62 -7.35 5.11 -5.11
CA ASP A 62 -6.66 3.94 -5.67
C ASP A 62 -6.19 2.94 -4.59
N ILE A 63 -5.56 3.44 -3.52
CA ILE A 63 -5.16 2.58 -2.39
C ILE A 63 -6.36 2.03 -1.61
N PHE A 64 -7.47 2.78 -1.53
CA PHE A 64 -8.69 2.33 -0.88
C PHE A 64 -9.39 1.23 -1.69
N GLU A 65 -9.53 1.42 -3.01
CA GLU A 65 -10.10 0.42 -3.92
C GLU A 65 -9.26 -0.86 -3.92
N THR A 66 -7.93 -0.74 -3.95
CA THR A 66 -7.05 -1.91 -3.79
C THR A 66 -7.30 -2.67 -2.48
N LEU A 67 -7.41 -1.96 -1.34
CA LEU A 67 -7.70 -2.60 -0.05
C LEU A 67 -9.06 -3.30 -0.06
N PHE A 68 -10.05 -2.67 -0.69
CA PHE A 68 -11.39 -3.23 -0.81
C PHE A 68 -11.37 -4.50 -1.66
N ASP A 69 -10.64 -4.50 -2.77
CA ASP A 69 -10.47 -5.68 -3.64
C ASP A 69 -9.76 -6.83 -2.89
N GLU A 70 -8.72 -6.54 -2.11
CA GLU A 70 -8.03 -7.55 -1.27
C GLU A 70 -9.00 -8.14 -0.23
N PHE A 71 -9.79 -7.30 0.44
CA PHE A 71 -10.78 -7.76 1.41
C PHE A 71 -11.88 -8.61 0.76
N GLN A 72 -12.35 -8.23 -0.43
CA GLN A 72 -13.34 -9.02 -1.18
C GLN A 72 -12.77 -10.37 -1.61
N ALA A 73 -11.51 -10.41 -2.05
CA ALA A 73 -10.85 -11.65 -2.42
C ALA A 73 -10.71 -12.59 -1.21
N ASP A 74 -10.31 -12.05 -0.05
CA ASP A 74 -10.18 -12.84 1.17
C ASP A 74 -11.53 -13.44 1.62
N LEU A 75 -12.63 -12.68 1.49
CA LEU A 75 -13.97 -13.14 1.86
C LEU A 75 -14.52 -14.25 0.94
N VAL A 76 -14.15 -14.26 -0.35
CA VAL A 76 -14.61 -15.27 -1.32
C VAL A 76 -13.80 -16.56 -1.23
N ASN A 77 -12.60 -16.51 -0.66
CA ASN A 77 -11.70 -17.66 -0.53
C ASN A 77 -11.84 -18.42 0.81
N GLU A 78 -12.88 -18.12 1.60
CA GLU A 78 -13.35 -18.92 2.75
C GLU A 78 -14.38 -19.98 2.35
#